data_AF-A0AAD7F9I2-F1
#
_entry.id   AF-A0AAD7F9I2-F1
#
_cell.length_a   1.000
_cell.length_b   1.000
_cell.length_c   1.000
_cell.angle_alpha   90.00
_cell.angle_beta   90.00
_cell.angle_gamma   90.00
#
_symmetry.space_group_name_H-M   'P 1'
#
loop_
_entity.id
_entity.type
_entity.pdbx_description
1 polymer ?
#
loop_
_entity_poly.entity_id
_entity_poly.type
_entity_poly.pdbx_seq_one_letter_code
_entity_poly.pdbx_strand_id
1 'polypeptide(L)'
;MVDAIAIYKVSCAFTVDDLMSRASEIEFSASLLRTCLSARTTFVFAQGNHTYRFLRTPPSAGCSALDAADACHTKRARTLDAVLVQKAISPLAYFPPVLWTGLLREHFCPNCLAESRREYDDSRRRLWDELPEMFGLPSWEELKAAREADLAGGD
;
A
#
# COMPACT_ATOMS: atom_id res chain seq x y z
N MET A 1 -14.44 10.17 -10.10
CA MET A 1 -14.43 10.75 -8.75
C MET A 1 -13.87 9.68 -7.82
N VAL A 2 -12.64 9.87 -7.35
CA VAL A 2 -11.93 8.87 -6.54
C VAL A 2 -12.69 8.76 -5.22
N ASP A 3 -13.25 7.58 -4.92
CA ASP A 3 -14.13 7.41 -3.76
C ASP A 3 -13.35 7.65 -2.46
N ALA A 4 -13.51 8.86 -1.89
CA ALA A 4 -12.88 9.28 -0.65
C ALA A 4 -13.22 8.33 0.52
N ILE A 5 -14.35 7.61 0.41
CA ILE A 5 -14.78 6.60 1.37
C ILE A 5 -13.85 5.37 1.32
N ALA A 6 -13.38 4.97 0.13
CA ALA A 6 -12.45 3.86 0.00
C ALA A 6 -11.08 4.20 0.59
N ILE A 7 -10.58 5.43 0.37
CA ILE A 7 -9.35 5.93 0.98
C ILE A 7 -9.48 5.99 2.52
N TYR A 8 -10.60 6.52 3.01
CA TYR A 8 -10.89 6.59 4.45
C TYR A 8 -10.93 5.20 5.10
N LYS A 9 -11.56 4.21 4.45
CA LYS A 9 -11.63 2.83 4.95
C LYS A 9 -10.26 2.15 5.06
N VAL A 10 -9.35 2.37 4.11
CA VAL A 10 -7.95 1.88 4.19
C VAL A 10 -7.22 2.55 5.37
N SER A 11 -7.38 3.85 5.53
CA SER A 11 -6.76 4.63 6.62
C SER A 11 -7.23 4.22 8.02
N CYS A 12 -8.51 3.88 8.17
CA CYS A 12 -9.13 3.52 9.45
C CYS A 12 -8.99 2.03 9.85
N ALA A 13 -8.52 1.15 8.97
CA ALA A 13 -8.42 -0.29 9.26
C ALA A 13 -7.38 -0.65 10.33
N PHE A 14 -6.40 0.24 10.60
CA PHE A 14 -5.46 0.10 11.72
C PHE A 14 -5.64 1.29 12.64
N THR A 15 -6.21 1.01 13.80
CA THR A 15 -6.48 2.01 14.81
C THR A 15 -5.18 2.37 15.53
N VAL A 16 -5.18 3.55 16.15
CA VAL A 16 -4.11 3.97 17.07
C VAL A 16 -3.91 2.94 18.19
N ASP A 17 -4.95 2.18 18.54
CA ASP A 17 -4.92 1.15 19.59
C ASP A 17 -3.91 0.01 19.33
N ASP A 18 -3.73 -0.41 18.06
CA ASP A 18 -2.73 -1.44 17.69
C ASP A 18 -1.29 -0.92 17.85
N LEU A 19 -1.09 0.39 17.65
CA LEU A 19 0.21 1.03 17.85
C LEU A 19 0.47 1.26 19.34
N MET A 20 -0.55 1.65 20.09
CA MET A 20 -0.47 1.95 21.54
C MET A 20 -0.34 0.70 22.40
N SER A 21 -0.94 -0.43 21.99
CA SER A 21 -0.78 -1.70 22.71
C SER A 21 0.67 -2.22 22.67
N ARG A 22 1.41 -1.91 21.59
CA ARG A 22 2.83 -2.30 21.39
C ARG A 22 3.83 -1.23 21.82
N ALA A 23 3.40 0.03 21.95
CA ALA A 23 4.24 1.13 22.43
C ALA A 23 4.57 1.03 23.93
N SER A 24 3.91 0.14 24.68
CA SER A 24 4.27 -0.15 26.07
C SER A 24 5.64 -0.81 26.22
N GLU A 25 6.21 -1.34 25.13
CA GLU A 25 7.51 -2.01 25.11
C GLU A 25 8.69 -1.08 24.74
N ILE A 26 8.42 0.15 24.26
CA ILE A 26 9.43 1.10 23.79
C ILE A 26 9.05 2.51 24.23
N GLU A 27 9.90 3.20 25.00
CA GLU A 27 9.67 4.61 25.35
C GLU A 27 9.75 5.50 24.10
N PHE A 28 8.59 5.81 23.53
CA PHE A 28 8.48 6.81 22.48
C PHE A 28 8.32 8.20 23.09
N SER A 29 9.19 9.14 22.67
CA SER A 29 8.92 10.55 22.92
C SER A 29 7.64 10.98 22.19
N ALA A 30 6.91 11.94 22.76
CA ALA A 30 5.68 12.45 22.13
C ALA A 30 5.91 13.02 20.72
N SER A 31 7.12 13.54 20.45
CA SER A 31 7.50 14.02 19.12
C SER A 31 7.67 12.87 18.13
N LEU A 32 8.38 11.80 18.51
CA LEU A 32 8.57 10.63 17.66
C LEU A 32 7.23 9.95 17.33
N LEU A 33 6.35 9.84 18.31
CA LEU A 33 5.01 9.29 18.11
C LEU A 33 4.20 10.10 17.08
N ARG A 34 4.24 11.44 17.17
CA ARG A 34 3.56 12.32 16.19
C ARG A 34 4.12 12.13 14.78
N THR A 35 5.44 12.05 14.65
CA THR A 35 6.10 11.78 13.36
C THR A 35 5.64 10.45 12.79
N CYS A 36 5.65 9.37 13.58
CA CYS A 36 5.21 8.06 13.13
C CYS A 36 3.74 8.04 12.70
N LEU A 37 2.84 8.70 13.47
CA LEU A 37 1.42 8.78 13.13
C LEU A 37 1.17 9.58 11.85
N SER A 38 1.89 10.71 11.68
CA SER A 38 1.80 11.54 10.47
C SER A 38 2.31 10.79 9.24
N ALA A 39 3.52 10.21 9.33
CA ALA A 39 4.13 9.44 8.26
C ALA A 39 3.27 8.23 7.88
N ARG A 40 2.70 7.52 8.86
CA ARG A 40 1.76 6.43 8.61
C ARG A 40 0.56 6.90 7.81
N THR A 41 -0.02 8.05 8.16
CA THR A 41 -1.19 8.59 7.45
C THR A 41 -0.85 8.91 5.99
N THR A 42 0.29 9.56 5.76
CA THR A 42 0.82 9.84 4.40
C THR A 42 1.04 8.55 3.63
N PHE A 43 1.69 7.56 4.26
CA PHE A 43 1.96 6.27 3.65
C PHE A 43 0.67 5.53 3.27
N VAL A 44 -0.32 5.48 4.16
CA VAL A 44 -1.59 4.80 3.87
C VAL A 44 -2.29 5.44 2.67
N PHE A 45 -2.31 6.77 2.63
CA PHE A 45 -2.88 7.52 1.52
C PHE A 45 -2.16 7.23 0.20
N ALA A 46 -0.82 7.24 0.23
CA ALA A 46 0.01 6.93 -0.93
C ALA A 46 -0.19 5.48 -1.39
N GLN A 47 -0.22 4.50 -0.47
CA GLN A 47 -0.48 3.09 -0.80
C GLN A 47 -1.86 2.90 -1.44
N GLY A 48 -2.90 3.55 -0.92
CA GLY A 48 -4.23 3.53 -1.52
C GLY A 48 -4.26 4.10 -2.94
N ASN A 49 -3.54 5.20 -3.18
CA ASN A 49 -3.58 5.95 -4.44
C ASN A 49 -2.60 5.51 -5.51
N HIS A 50 -1.55 4.79 -5.13
CA HIS A 50 -0.55 4.27 -6.06
C HIS A 50 -0.63 2.75 -6.11
N THR A 51 -0.34 2.07 -5.00
CA THR A 51 -0.23 0.61 -4.95
C THR A 51 -1.55 -0.12 -5.26
N TYR A 52 -2.68 0.39 -4.77
CA TYR A 52 -4.00 -0.22 -5.01
C TYR A 52 -4.83 0.51 -6.07
N ARG A 53 -4.19 1.39 -6.84
CA ARG A 53 -4.84 2.15 -7.91
C ARG A 53 -5.49 1.25 -8.94
N PHE A 54 -4.84 0.13 -9.29
CA PHE A 54 -5.31 -0.82 -10.30
C PHE A 54 -6.70 -1.41 -10.03
N LEU A 55 -7.16 -1.41 -8.76
CA LEU A 55 -8.50 -1.86 -8.37
C LEU A 55 -9.60 -0.85 -8.74
N ARG A 56 -9.21 0.40 -9.03
CA ARG A 56 -10.10 1.55 -9.28
C ARG A 56 -9.93 2.14 -10.68
N THR A 57 -8.98 1.65 -11.47
CA THR A 57 -8.74 2.14 -12.82
C THR A 57 -9.54 1.35 -13.86
N PRO A 58 -9.89 1.99 -14.98
CA PRO A 58 -10.50 1.32 -16.12
C PRO A 58 -9.66 0.12 -16.62
N PRO A 59 -10.28 -0.86 -17.29
CA PRO A 59 -9.57 -1.97 -17.90
C PRO A 59 -8.43 -1.53 -18.82
N SER A 60 -7.39 -2.36 -18.93
CA SER A 60 -6.29 -2.16 -19.87
C SER A 60 -6.80 -2.10 -21.32
N ALA A 61 -6.08 -1.41 -22.21
CA ALA A 61 -6.42 -1.37 -23.64
C ALA A 61 -6.53 -2.78 -24.28
N GLY A 62 -5.74 -3.75 -23.79
CA GLY A 62 -5.78 -5.15 -24.21
C GLY A 62 -6.81 -6.02 -23.49
N CYS A 63 -7.81 -5.47 -22.80
CA CYS A 63 -8.78 -6.27 -22.06
C CYS A 63 -9.51 -7.25 -23.00
N SER A 64 -9.51 -8.55 -22.73
CA SER A 64 -10.20 -9.52 -23.60
C SER A 64 -11.73 -9.54 -23.40
N ALA A 65 -12.25 -8.70 -22.50
CA ALA A 65 -13.68 -8.55 -22.23
C ALA A 65 -14.21 -7.22 -22.79
N LEU A 66 -13.64 -6.71 -23.90
CA LEU A 66 -13.97 -5.39 -24.47
C LEU A 66 -15.47 -5.22 -24.81
N ASP A 67 -16.16 -6.30 -25.17
CA ASP A 67 -17.61 -6.29 -25.43
C ASP A 67 -18.45 -6.19 -24.13
N ALA A 68 -17.80 -6.36 -22.98
CA ALA A 68 -18.33 -6.28 -21.63
C ALA A 68 -17.35 -5.54 -20.70
N ALA A 69 -16.76 -4.42 -21.16
CA ALA A 69 -15.78 -3.64 -20.38
C ALA A 69 -16.31 -3.27 -18.98
N ASP A 70 -17.64 -3.10 -18.87
CA ASP A 70 -18.36 -2.95 -17.60
C ASP A 70 -18.21 -4.17 -16.68
N ALA A 71 -18.25 -5.40 -17.19
CA ALA A 71 -18.13 -6.60 -16.37
C ALA A 71 -16.74 -6.70 -15.69
N CYS A 72 -15.66 -6.32 -16.39
CA CYS A 72 -14.33 -6.30 -15.77
C CYS A 72 -14.23 -5.15 -14.75
N HIS A 73 -14.73 -3.96 -15.09
CA HIS A 73 -14.75 -2.82 -14.18
C HIS A 73 -15.59 -3.07 -12.91
N THR A 74 -16.79 -3.64 -13.05
CA THR A 74 -17.65 -4.03 -11.92
C THR A 74 -16.99 -5.09 -11.05
N LYS A 75 -16.33 -6.10 -11.64
CA LYS A 75 -15.59 -7.12 -10.88
C LYS A 75 -14.39 -6.53 -10.14
N ARG A 76 -13.68 -5.56 -10.74
CA ARG A 76 -12.62 -4.79 -10.06
C ARG A 76 -13.13 -4.04 -8.84
N ALA A 77 -14.25 -3.32 -8.98
CA ALA A 77 -14.87 -2.62 -7.86
C ALA A 77 -15.29 -3.57 -6.73
N ARG A 78 -15.90 -4.72 -7.04
CA ARG A 78 -16.24 -5.74 -6.04
C ARG A 78 -15.01 -6.33 -5.34
N THR A 79 -13.92 -6.50 -6.09
CA THR A 79 -12.63 -6.96 -5.53
C THR A 79 -12.12 -5.95 -4.50
N LEU A 80 -12.19 -4.65 -4.82
CA LEU A 80 -11.80 -3.60 -3.87
C LEU A 80 -12.58 -3.73 -2.57
N ASP A 81 -13.91 -3.85 -2.64
CA ASP A 81 -14.74 -4.01 -1.45
C ASP A 81 -14.33 -5.24 -0.63
N ALA A 82 -14.13 -6.39 -1.27
CA ALA A 82 -13.72 -7.63 -0.60
C ALA A 82 -12.36 -7.48 0.11
N VAL A 83 -11.38 -6.88 -0.56
CA VAL A 83 -10.03 -6.66 -0.03
C VAL A 83 -10.04 -5.68 1.15
N LEU A 84 -10.87 -4.62 1.08
CA LEU A 84 -11.03 -3.64 2.16
C LEU A 84 -11.73 -4.24 3.38
N VAL A 85 -12.81 -5.00 3.18
CA VAL A 85 -13.59 -5.63 4.25
C VAL A 85 -12.75 -6.64 5.03
N GLN A 86 -11.89 -7.39 4.35
CA GLN A 86 -11.02 -8.38 4.99
C GLN A 86 -9.86 -7.77 5.78
N LYS A 87 -9.68 -6.44 5.78
CA LYS A 87 -8.47 -5.76 6.28
C LYS A 87 -7.19 -6.39 5.71
N ALA A 88 -7.28 -6.98 4.52
CA ALA A 88 -6.18 -7.70 3.87
C ALA A 88 -5.06 -6.75 3.41
N ILE A 89 -5.34 -5.46 3.43
CA ILE A 89 -4.38 -4.39 3.17
C ILE A 89 -3.94 -3.83 4.51
N SER A 90 -2.71 -4.15 4.91
CA SER A 90 -2.01 -3.42 5.96
C SER A 90 -0.99 -2.45 5.35
N PRO A 91 -0.79 -1.26 5.96
CA PRO A 91 0.35 -0.42 5.66
C PRO A 91 1.63 -1.25 5.70
N LEU A 92 2.43 -1.16 4.64
CA LEU A 92 3.68 -1.91 4.46
C LEU A 92 3.52 -3.43 4.26
N ALA A 93 2.30 -3.99 4.35
CA ALA A 93 2.11 -5.39 4.05
C ALA A 93 2.15 -5.67 2.55
N TYR A 94 2.71 -6.83 2.23
CA TYR A 94 2.67 -7.38 0.88
C TYR A 94 1.25 -7.85 0.55
N PHE A 95 0.82 -7.62 -0.68
CA PHE A 95 -0.46 -8.13 -1.15
C PHE A 95 -0.36 -9.65 -1.28
N PRO A 96 -1.13 -10.44 -0.49
CA PRO A 96 -0.91 -11.87 -0.39
C PRO A 96 -0.90 -12.57 -1.76
N PRO A 97 0.07 -13.46 -2.04
CA PRO A 97 0.13 -14.21 -3.31
C PRO A 97 -1.18 -14.91 -3.66
N VAL A 98 -1.90 -15.41 -2.65
CA VAL A 98 -3.21 -16.07 -2.80
C VAL A 98 -4.27 -15.17 -3.43
N LEU A 99 -4.22 -13.86 -3.22
CA LEU A 99 -5.15 -12.92 -3.86
C LEU A 99 -4.89 -12.81 -5.36
N TRP A 100 -3.62 -12.84 -5.78
CA TRP A 100 -3.25 -12.82 -7.21
C TRP A 100 -3.66 -14.09 -7.94
N THR A 101 -3.50 -15.25 -7.30
CA THR A 101 -3.81 -16.55 -7.92
C THR A 101 -5.26 -16.98 -7.77
N GLY A 102 -5.97 -16.45 -6.78
CA GLY A 102 -7.40 -16.70 -6.52
C GLY A 102 -8.27 -15.53 -6.98
N LEU A 103 -8.71 -14.72 -6.01
CA LEU A 103 -9.71 -13.65 -6.19
C LEU A 103 -9.47 -12.77 -7.44
N LEU A 104 -8.25 -12.27 -7.63
CA LEU A 104 -7.93 -11.41 -8.77
C LEU A 104 -7.98 -12.17 -10.09
N ARG A 105 -7.52 -13.42 -10.13
CA ARG A 105 -7.56 -14.25 -11.33
C ARG A 105 -9.00 -14.57 -11.77
N GLU A 106 -9.93 -14.71 -10.83
CA GLU A 106 -11.35 -14.93 -11.14
C GLU A 106 -12.06 -13.67 -11.65
N HIS A 107 -11.55 -12.50 -11.29
CA HIS A 107 -12.21 -11.22 -11.54
C HIS A 107 -11.58 -10.42 -12.70
N PHE A 108 -10.31 -10.67 -13.00
CA PHE A 108 -9.55 -9.96 -14.02
C PHE A 108 -9.31 -10.89 -15.20
N CYS A 109 -9.42 -10.35 -16.42
CA CYS A 109 -8.90 -11.07 -17.59
C CYS A 109 -7.36 -11.17 -17.51
N PRO A 110 -6.73 -12.10 -18.25
CA PRO A 110 -5.28 -12.31 -18.16
C PRO A 110 -4.45 -11.04 -18.41
N ASN A 111 -4.86 -10.20 -19.36
CA ASN A 111 -4.15 -8.96 -19.69
C ASN A 111 -4.28 -7.92 -18.57
N CYS A 112 -5.50 -7.68 -18.09
CA CYS A 112 -5.74 -6.80 -16.94
C CYS A 112 -4.99 -7.29 -15.69
N LEU A 113 -4.96 -8.59 -15.43
CA LEU A 113 -4.25 -9.17 -14.29
C LEU A 113 -2.73 -8.94 -14.39
N ALA A 114 -2.16 -9.19 -15.57
CA ALA A 114 -0.73 -9.01 -15.81
C ALA A 114 -0.31 -7.53 -15.66
N GLU A 115 -1.10 -6.61 -16.21
CA GLU A 115 -0.84 -5.17 -16.08
C GLU A 115 -1.00 -4.69 -14.64
N SER A 116 -2.08 -5.09 -13.96
CA SER A 116 -2.31 -4.75 -12.55
C SER A 116 -1.20 -5.24 -11.63
N ARG A 117 -0.63 -6.43 -11.90
CA ARG A 117 0.52 -6.93 -11.15
C ARG A 117 1.78 -6.08 -11.37
N ARG A 118 2.04 -5.67 -12.61
CA ARG A 118 3.15 -4.76 -12.92
C ARG A 118 2.98 -3.40 -12.25
N GLU A 119 1.79 -2.80 -12.36
CA GLU A 119 1.46 -1.51 -11.72
C GLU A 119 1.62 -1.58 -10.19
N TYR A 120 1.17 -2.67 -9.57
CA TYR A 120 1.35 -2.92 -8.14
C TYR A 120 2.83 -3.00 -7.74
N ASP A 121 3.62 -3.81 -8.45
CA ASP A 121 5.03 -4.02 -8.13
C ASP A 121 5.85 -2.73 -8.36
N ASP A 122 5.55 -1.97 -9.41
CA ASP A 122 6.19 -0.68 -9.70
C ASP A 122 5.84 0.37 -8.64
N SER A 123 4.55 0.49 -8.30
CA SER A 123 4.09 1.44 -7.28
C SER A 123 4.64 1.11 -5.91
N ARG A 124 4.77 -0.17 -5.57
CA ARG A 124 5.37 -0.61 -4.30
C ARG A 124 6.84 -0.25 -4.21
N ARG A 125 7.60 -0.41 -5.30
CA ARG A 125 9.01 0.00 -5.33
C ARG A 125 9.16 1.51 -5.11
N ARG A 126 8.39 2.31 -5.85
CA ARG A 126 8.39 3.77 -5.67
C ARG A 126 8.02 4.18 -4.25
N LEU A 127 6.95 3.59 -3.71
CA LEU A 127 6.50 3.87 -2.35
C LEU A 127 7.55 3.46 -1.30
N TRP A 128 8.30 2.38 -1.55
CA TRP A 128 9.41 1.98 -0.70
C TRP A 128 10.53 3.01 -0.77
N ASP A 129 10.90 3.50 -1.96
CA ASP A 129 11.97 4.48 -2.13
C ASP A 129 11.64 5.83 -1.46
N GLU A 130 10.38 6.26 -1.52
CA GLU A 130 9.88 7.49 -0.89
C GLU A 130 9.64 7.35 0.62
N LEU A 131 9.67 6.12 1.17
CA LEU A 131 9.30 5.86 2.55
C LEU A 131 10.08 6.73 3.57
N PRO A 132 11.41 6.87 3.50
CA PRO A 132 12.14 7.69 4.46
C PRO A 132 11.68 9.15 4.47
N GLU A 133 11.45 9.74 3.29
CA GLU A 133 10.99 11.12 3.15
C GLU A 133 9.61 11.33 3.80
N MET A 134 8.72 10.32 3.73
CA MET A 134 7.43 10.36 4.43
C MET A 134 7.57 10.44 5.95
N PHE A 135 8.68 9.95 6.51
CA PHE A 135 9.03 10.07 7.93
C PHE A 135 9.89 11.31 8.23
N GLY A 136 10.17 12.16 7.25
CA GLY A 136 11.10 13.28 7.38
C GLY A 136 12.55 12.83 7.58
N LEU A 137 12.89 11.62 7.13
CA LEU A 137 14.23 11.05 7.20
C LEU A 137 14.99 11.28 5.88
N PRO A 138 16.33 11.25 5.91
CA PRO A 138 17.17 11.20 4.71
C PRO A 138 16.87 9.98 3.85
N SER A 139 17.35 9.99 2.61
CA SER A 139 17.20 8.88 1.66
C SER A 139 17.76 7.56 2.22
N TRP A 140 17.35 6.44 1.62
CA TRP A 140 17.87 5.13 1.99
C TRP A 140 19.40 5.02 1.89
N GLU A 141 20.01 5.69 0.93
CA GLU A 141 21.46 5.68 0.73
C GLU A 141 22.16 6.38 1.90
N GLU A 142 21.67 7.56 2.28
CA GLU A 142 22.20 8.33 3.42
C GLU A 142 22.01 7.57 4.74
N LEU A 143 20.85 6.96 4.95
CA LEU A 143 20.57 6.14 6.14
C LEU A 143 21.50 4.92 6.25
N LYS A 144 21.81 4.27 5.12
CA LYS A 144 22.78 3.15 5.10
C LYS A 144 24.19 3.64 5.42
N ALA A 145 24.62 4.75 4.81
CA ALA A 145 25.93 5.32 5.04
C ALA A 145 26.11 5.75 6.51
N ALA A 146 25.10 6.39 7.12
CA ALA A 146 25.12 6.75 8.54
C ALA A 146 25.27 5.51 9.43
N ARG A 147 24.48 4.46 9.17
CA ARG A 147 24.58 3.19 9.91
C ARG A 147 25.96 2.55 9.78
N GLU A 148 26.55 2.54 8.59
CA GLU A 148 27.88 1.96 8.37
C GLU A 148 28.97 2.75 9.10
N ALA A 149 28.88 4.09 9.11
CA ALA A 149 29.79 4.95 9.86
C ALA A 149 29.69 4.70 11.38
N ASP A 150 28.47 4.59 11.92
CA ASP A 150 28.25 4.30 13.34
C ASP A 150 28.85 2.94 13.75
N LEU A 151 28.71 1.93 12.88
CA LEU A 151 29.28 0.60 13.11
C LEU A 151 30.81 0.57 13.01
N ALA A 152 31.41 1.45 12.21
CA ALA A 152 32.86 1.56 12.05
C ALA A 152 33.54 2.41 13.14
N GLY A 153 32.78 3.27 13.84
CA GLY A 153 33.28 4.17 14.88
C GLY A 153 33.18 3.64 16.31
N GLY A 154 32.70 2.41 16.52
CA GLY A 154 32.62 1.75 17.82
C GLY A 154 33.91 0.98 18.16
N ASP A 155 35.00 1.70 18.43
CA ASP A 155 36.23 1.22 19.09
C ASP A 155 36.27 1.70 20.55
#